data_AF-A0A7W1KHC3-F1
#
_entry.id   AF-A0A7W1KHC3-F1
#
_cell.length_a   1.000
_cell.length_b   1.000
_cell.length_c   1.000
_cell.angle_alpha   90.00
_cell.angle_beta   90.00
_cell.angle_gamma   90.00
#
_symmetry.space_group_name_H-M   'P 1'
#
loop_
_entity.id
_entity.type
_entity.pdbx_description
1 polymer ?
#
loop_
_entity_poly.entity_id
_entity_poly.type
_entity_poly.pdbx_seq_one_letter_code
_entity_poly.pdbx_strand_id
1 'polypeptide(L)'
;MPKQTVKRMSWLQTNTVRIARLHFVYVFTFAASVIAYDAWKLITSQALLQRWSVAVAMLITTTTIWFIARNSARTATVYRSLILVLVLMDIMVAGYSVYSGRGMASRGVALFAIPIIVSGVILSRSALFATASLCVGVYSYAAIKYFTDNPSEGYKVELYGDLFFYGACFFIFSALLWVVVRSVQPRSS
;
A
#
# COMPACT_ATOMS: atom_id res chain seq x y z
N MET A 1 -26.27 24.21 -2.92
CA MET A 1 -25.05 23.39 -3.14
C MET A 1 -24.15 23.07 -1.92
N PRO A 2 -24.23 23.69 -0.71
CA PRO A 2 -23.25 23.43 0.36
C PRO A 2 -23.42 22.10 1.13
N LYS A 3 -24.60 21.45 1.07
CA LYS A 3 -24.85 20.21 1.85
C LYS A 3 -24.06 18.99 1.33
N GLN A 4 -23.83 18.88 0.03
CA GLN A 4 -23.11 17.74 -0.55
C GLN A 4 -21.59 17.79 -0.27
N THR A 5 -20.99 18.99 -0.28
CA THR A 5 -19.56 19.17 0.01
C THR A 5 -19.24 18.84 1.47
N VAL A 6 -20.08 19.28 2.41
CA VAL A 6 -19.95 18.96 3.84
C VAL A 6 -20.09 17.46 4.10
N LYS A 7 -21.08 16.80 3.47
CA LYS A 7 -21.26 15.34 3.59
C LYS A 7 -20.05 14.56 3.06
N ARG A 8 -19.50 14.96 1.92
CA ARG A 8 -18.32 14.32 1.32
C ARG A 8 -17.06 14.51 2.19
N MET A 9 -16.87 15.70 2.75
CA MET A 9 -15.76 16.00 3.65
C MET A 9 -15.82 15.15 4.93
N SER A 10 -17.00 15.08 5.56
CA SER A 10 -17.23 14.25 6.75
C SER A 10 -16.97 12.76 6.49
N TRP A 11 -17.39 12.26 5.32
CA TRP A 11 -17.12 10.88 4.92
C TRP A 11 -15.62 10.62 4.71
N LEU A 12 -14.90 11.52 4.04
CA LEU A 12 -13.45 11.39 3.84
C LEU A 12 -12.69 11.43 5.17
N GLN A 13 -13.02 12.36 6.06
CA GLN A 13 -12.40 12.45 7.37
C GLN A 13 -12.60 11.17 8.19
N THR A 14 -13.85 10.69 8.26
CA THR A 14 -14.20 9.51 9.03
C THR A 14 -13.45 8.27 8.53
N ASN A 15 -13.41 8.07 7.21
CA ASN A 15 -12.70 6.94 6.62
C ASN A 15 -11.18 7.08 6.71
N THR A 16 -10.63 8.30 6.59
CA THR A 16 -9.17 8.53 6.78
C THR A 16 -8.75 8.15 8.19
N VAL A 17 -9.51 8.53 9.22
CA VAL A 17 -9.23 8.15 10.62
C VAL A 17 -9.36 6.63 10.82
N ARG A 18 -10.37 5.99 10.21
CA ARG A 18 -10.54 4.53 10.29
C ARG A 18 -9.39 3.78 9.63
N ILE A 19 -8.99 4.19 8.44
CA ILE A 19 -7.84 3.61 7.72
C ILE A 19 -6.58 3.79 8.55
N ALA A 20 -6.31 4.99 9.07
CA ALA A 20 -5.10 5.22 9.87
C ALA A 20 -5.08 4.34 11.13
N ARG A 21 -6.24 4.06 11.75
CA ARG A 21 -6.34 3.09 12.85
C ARG A 21 -5.99 1.66 12.42
N LEU A 22 -6.49 1.22 11.25
CA LEU A 22 -6.11 -0.08 10.69
C LEU A 22 -4.62 -0.14 10.35
N HIS A 23 -4.01 0.99 9.94
CA HIS A 23 -2.58 1.04 9.69
C HIS A 23 -1.75 0.87 10.96
N PHE A 24 -2.22 1.30 12.14
CA PHE A 24 -1.52 0.94 13.38
C PHE A 24 -1.49 -0.58 13.61
N VAL A 25 -2.57 -1.29 13.26
CA VAL A 25 -2.57 -2.76 13.28
C VAL A 25 -1.58 -3.31 12.25
N TYR A 26 -1.55 -2.74 11.04
CA TYR A 26 -0.59 -3.14 10.01
C TYR A 26 0.87 -2.95 10.45
N VAL A 27 1.20 -1.78 11.02
CA VAL A 27 2.52 -1.48 11.61
C VAL A 27 2.87 -2.49 12.71
N PHE A 28 1.91 -2.78 13.59
CA PHE A 28 2.11 -3.76 14.66
C PHE A 28 2.38 -5.16 14.11
N THR A 29 1.58 -5.64 13.16
CA THR A 29 1.78 -6.94 12.50
C THR A 29 3.12 -7.00 11.77
N PHE A 30 3.52 -5.91 11.11
CA PHE A 30 4.83 -5.81 10.47
C PHE A 30 5.95 -5.91 11.52
N ALA A 31 5.92 -5.12 12.59
CA ALA A 31 6.89 -5.18 13.68
C ALA A 31 6.95 -6.55 14.36
N ALA A 32 5.80 -7.18 14.62
CA ALA A 32 5.71 -8.53 15.16
C ALA A 32 6.38 -9.56 14.23
N SER A 33 6.20 -9.41 12.90
CA SER A 33 6.89 -10.26 11.93
C SER A 33 8.41 -10.08 12.00
N VAL A 34 8.91 -8.85 12.17
CA VAL A 34 10.34 -8.57 12.31
C VAL A 34 10.90 -9.27 13.55
N ILE A 35 10.22 -9.15 14.69
CA ILE A 35 10.59 -9.82 15.95
C ILE A 35 10.62 -11.35 15.76
N ALA A 36 9.62 -11.91 15.08
CA ALA A 36 9.60 -13.35 14.79
C ALA A 36 10.81 -13.74 13.91
N TYR A 37 11.08 -13.05 12.81
CA TYR A 37 12.24 -13.38 11.97
C TYR A 37 13.59 -13.27 12.71
N ASP A 38 13.70 -12.32 13.64
CA ASP A 38 14.87 -12.14 14.49
C ASP A 38 15.02 -13.27 15.52
N ALA A 39 13.93 -13.63 16.21
CA ALA A 39 13.92 -14.71 17.21
C ALA A 39 14.33 -16.07 16.62
N TRP A 40 13.96 -16.34 15.37
CA TRP A 40 14.38 -17.53 14.64
C TRP A 40 15.75 -17.39 13.94
N LYS A 41 16.46 -16.25 14.11
CA LYS A 41 17.76 -15.96 13.47
C LYS A 41 17.75 -16.13 11.95
N LEU A 42 16.63 -15.83 11.31
CA LEU A 42 16.45 -15.97 9.87
C LEU A 42 16.96 -14.76 9.08
N ILE A 43 17.35 -13.69 9.76
CA ILE A 43 17.78 -12.43 9.16
C ILE A 43 19.11 -11.95 9.73
N THR A 44 19.89 -11.27 8.89
CA THR A 44 21.15 -10.65 9.30
C THR A 44 20.90 -9.37 10.10
N SER A 45 21.87 -8.93 10.91
CA SER A 45 21.76 -7.70 11.69
C SER A 45 21.51 -6.46 10.82
N GLN A 46 22.08 -6.41 9.61
CA GLN A 46 21.82 -5.32 8.67
C GLN A 46 20.37 -5.34 8.15
N ALA A 47 19.83 -6.51 7.80
CA ALA A 47 18.44 -6.65 7.37
C ALA A 47 17.46 -6.32 8.51
N LEU A 48 17.81 -6.69 9.75
CA LEU A 48 17.05 -6.34 10.95
C LEU A 48 16.91 -4.82 11.11
N LEU A 49 18.03 -4.09 11.03
CA LEU A 49 18.02 -2.62 11.13
C LEU A 49 17.19 -1.97 10.02
N GLN A 50 17.28 -2.47 8.79
CA GLN A 50 16.47 -1.95 7.67
C GLN A 50 14.97 -2.17 7.91
N ARG A 51 14.57 -3.35 8.37
CA ARG A 51 13.17 -3.67 8.69
C ARG A 51 12.61 -2.80 9.81
N TRP A 52 13.38 -2.59 10.88
CA TRP A 52 12.99 -1.65 11.94
C TRP A 52 12.89 -0.21 11.43
N SER A 53 13.80 0.21 10.54
CA SER A 53 13.72 1.54 9.92
C SER A 53 12.43 1.73 9.14
N VAL A 54 11.99 0.70 8.40
CA VAL A 54 10.69 0.69 7.70
C VAL A 54 9.53 0.76 8.70
N ALA A 55 9.55 -0.04 9.77
CA ALA A 55 8.50 -0.03 10.79
C ALA A 55 8.36 1.35 11.45
N VAL A 56 9.48 2.00 11.78
CA VAL A 56 9.51 3.37 12.34
C VAL A 56 8.95 4.38 11.34
N ALA A 57 9.35 4.30 10.07
CA ALA A 57 8.82 5.18 9.02
C ALA A 57 7.30 5.02 8.84
N MET A 58 6.79 3.79 8.86
CA MET A 58 5.36 3.51 8.81
C MET A 58 4.62 4.07 10.03
N LEU A 59 5.20 3.91 11.23
CA LEU A 59 4.62 4.43 12.47
C LEU A 59 4.54 5.95 12.47
N ILE A 60 5.62 6.64 12.08
CA ILE A 60 5.66 8.11 11.99
C ILE A 60 4.58 8.58 10.99
N THR A 61 4.58 8.02 9.78
CA THR A 61 3.63 8.39 8.72
C THR A 61 2.18 8.19 9.17
N THR A 62 1.87 7.02 9.73
CA THR A 62 0.53 6.69 10.22
C THR A 62 0.10 7.61 11.36
N THR A 63 1.01 7.89 12.30
CA THR A 63 0.74 8.77 13.44
C THR A 63 0.46 10.20 12.98
N THR A 64 1.27 10.74 12.08
CA THR A 64 1.07 12.08 11.52
C THR A 64 -0.26 12.18 10.79
N ILE A 65 -0.61 11.19 9.97
CA ILE A 65 -1.86 11.19 9.20
C ILE A 65 -3.08 11.05 10.11
N TRP A 66 -3.02 10.15 11.10
CA TRP A 66 -4.06 10.02 12.10
C TRP A 66 -4.27 11.32 12.88
N PHE A 67 -3.19 11.93 13.36
CA PHE A 67 -3.23 13.16 14.15
C PHE A 67 -3.85 14.31 13.35
N ILE A 68 -3.38 14.54 12.12
CA ILE A 68 -3.93 15.59 11.23
C ILE A 68 -5.40 15.31 10.92
N ALA A 69 -5.76 14.07 10.57
CA ALA A 69 -7.13 13.72 10.19
C ALA A 69 -8.12 13.82 11.37
N ARG A 70 -7.66 13.52 12.59
CA ARG A 70 -8.47 13.57 13.81
C ARG A 70 -8.71 15.00 14.30
N ASN A 71 -7.68 15.84 14.28
CA ASN A 71 -7.71 17.13 14.98
C ASN A 71 -7.95 18.33 14.07
N SER A 72 -7.96 18.16 12.74
CA SER A 72 -8.17 19.27 11.81
C SER A 72 -9.44 19.10 10.99
N ALA A 73 -10.28 20.14 10.93
CA ALA A 73 -11.38 20.26 9.97
C ALA A 73 -10.84 20.86 8.66
N ARG A 74 -10.23 20.02 7.80
CA ARG A 74 -9.58 20.47 6.55
C ARG A 74 -10.45 20.23 5.32
N THR A 75 -9.98 20.75 4.18
CA THR A 75 -10.61 20.56 2.88
C THR A 75 -10.54 19.10 2.40
N ALA A 76 -11.46 18.71 1.52
CA ALA A 76 -11.46 17.38 0.90
C ALA A 76 -10.15 17.04 0.17
N THR A 77 -9.49 18.04 -0.42
CA THR A 77 -8.18 17.88 -1.07
C THR A 77 -7.13 17.39 -0.09
N VAL A 78 -7.08 17.94 1.13
CA VAL A 78 -6.10 17.52 2.13
C VAL A 78 -6.31 16.05 2.52
N TYR A 79 -7.55 15.62 2.76
CA TYR A 79 -7.80 14.21 3.08
C TYR A 79 -7.41 13.27 1.93
N ARG A 80 -7.66 13.66 0.68
CA ARG A 80 -7.18 12.89 -0.48
C ARG A 80 -5.66 12.80 -0.50
N SER A 81 -4.96 13.91 -0.26
CA SER A 81 -3.49 13.90 -0.17
C SER A 81 -2.99 13.01 0.95
N LEU A 82 -3.63 13.03 2.14
CA LEU A 82 -3.26 12.13 3.24
C LEU A 82 -3.45 10.65 2.86
N ILE A 83 -4.56 10.30 2.20
CA ILE A 83 -4.78 8.94 1.70
C ILE A 83 -3.72 8.57 0.67
N LEU A 84 -3.36 9.47 -0.26
CA LEU A 84 -2.30 9.20 -1.24
C LEU A 84 -0.94 8.99 -0.58
N VAL A 85 -0.61 9.72 0.50
CA VAL A 85 0.63 9.48 1.26
C VAL A 85 0.63 8.08 1.88
N LEU A 86 -0.49 7.63 2.47
CA LEU A 86 -0.61 6.24 2.96
C LEU A 86 -0.41 5.22 1.84
N VAL A 87 -1.09 5.42 0.70
CA VAL A 87 -0.96 4.54 -0.47
C VAL A 87 0.49 4.46 -0.95
N LEU A 88 1.20 5.58 -1.02
CA LEU A 88 2.61 5.59 -1.43
C LEU A 88 3.50 4.86 -0.42
N MET A 89 3.27 5.06 0.88
CA MET A 89 3.98 4.33 1.92
C MET A 89 3.73 2.82 1.80
N ASP A 90 2.48 2.40 1.59
CA ASP A 90 2.11 0.99 1.43
C ASP A 90 2.79 0.34 0.23
N ILE A 91 2.84 1.04 -0.91
CA ILE A 91 3.53 0.62 -2.12
C ILE A 91 5.04 0.42 -1.84
N MET A 92 5.66 1.36 -1.13
CA MET A 92 7.08 1.26 -0.79
C MET A 92 7.37 0.09 0.16
N VAL A 93 6.51 -0.14 1.15
CA VAL A 93 6.61 -1.28 2.08
C VAL A 93 6.46 -2.59 1.31
N ALA A 94 5.45 -2.72 0.45
CA ALA A 94 5.23 -3.91 -0.37
C ALA A 94 6.41 -4.18 -1.31
N GLY A 95 6.93 -3.15 -1.99
CA GLY A 95 8.12 -3.25 -2.83
C GLY A 95 9.36 -3.70 -2.05
N TYR A 96 9.59 -3.14 -0.86
CA TYR A 96 10.66 -3.57 0.03
C TYR A 96 10.50 -5.02 0.48
N SER A 97 9.28 -5.46 0.82
CA SER A 97 8.99 -6.85 1.19
C SER A 97 9.20 -7.83 0.02
N VAL A 98 8.93 -7.41 -1.21
CA VAL A 98 9.24 -8.21 -2.41
C VAL A 98 10.75 -8.34 -2.58
N TYR A 99 11.48 -7.22 -2.58
CA TYR A 99 12.93 -7.23 -2.73
C TYR A 99 13.63 -8.05 -1.64
N SER A 100 13.26 -7.84 -0.36
CA SER A 100 13.85 -8.55 0.78
C SER A 100 13.40 -10.01 0.90
N GLY A 101 12.30 -10.40 0.24
CA GLY A 101 11.72 -11.73 0.28
C GLY A 101 12.07 -12.61 -0.92
N ARG A 102 13.18 -12.33 -1.61
CA ARG A 102 13.65 -13.02 -2.82
C ARG A 102 12.83 -12.76 -4.09
N GLY A 103 12.41 -11.52 -4.30
CA GLY A 103 11.74 -11.11 -5.54
C GLY A 103 10.40 -11.82 -5.74
N MET A 104 10.27 -12.58 -6.84
CA MET A 104 9.01 -13.22 -7.25
C MET A 104 8.47 -14.25 -6.27
N ALA A 105 9.35 -14.99 -5.60
CA ALA A 105 8.96 -15.99 -4.62
C ALA A 105 8.40 -15.37 -3.32
N SER A 106 8.47 -14.05 -3.19
CA SER A 106 8.04 -13.35 -1.99
C SER A 106 6.52 -13.39 -1.86
N ARG A 107 6.05 -13.89 -0.72
CA ARG A 107 4.66 -13.70 -0.26
C ARG A 107 4.31 -12.21 -0.07
N GLY A 108 5.31 -11.33 -0.07
CA GLY A 108 5.17 -9.88 -0.01
C GLY A 108 4.40 -9.27 -1.18
N VAL A 109 4.26 -9.97 -2.31
CA VAL A 109 3.43 -9.49 -3.44
C VAL A 109 1.98 -9.25 -3.01
N ALA A 110 1.46 -10.05 -2.08
CA ALA A 110 0.10 -9.89 -1.55
C ALA A 110 -0.11 -8.54 -0.84
N LEU A 111 0.95 -7.89 -0.34
CA LEU A 111 0.86 -6.60 0.34
C LEU A 111 0.46 -5.47 -0.62
N PHE A 112 0.64 -5.62 -1.94
CA PHE A 112 0.16 -4.66 -2.93
C PHE A 112 -1.39 -4.58 -3.01
N ALA A 113 -2.12 -5.52 -2.39
CA ALA A 113 -3.56 -5.39 -2.24
C ALA A 113 -3.95 -4.23 -1.31
N ILE A 114 -3.14 -3.95 -0.27
CA ILE A 114 -3.40 -2.90 0.73
C ILE A 114 -3.50 -1.50 0.08
N PRO A 115 -2.50 -1.00 -0.68
CA PRO A 115 -2.58 0.31 -1.29
C PRO A 115 -3.76 0.44 -2.27
N ILE A 116 -4.09 -0.64 -3.00
CA ILE A 116 -5.24 -0.65 -3.92
C ILE A 116 -6.55 -0.48 -3.13
N ILE A 117 -6.75 -1.24 -2.04
CA ILE A 117 -7.94 -1.11 -1.18
C ILE A 117 -8.02 0.29 -0.57
N VAL A 118 -6.91 0.81 -0.03
CA VAL A 118 -6.86 2.13 0.61
C VAL A 118 -7.20 3.24 -0.38
N SER A 119 -6.69 3.16 -1.62
CA SER A 119 -7.01 4.12 -2.68
C SER A 119 -8.50 4.15 -3.05
N GLY A 120 -9.23 3.06 -2.82
CA GLY A 120 -10.67 2.96 -3.00
C GLY A 120 -11.47 3.93 -2.15
N VAL A 121 -10.91 4.38 -1.01
CA VAL A 121 -11.54 5.41 -0.18
C VAL A 121 -11.56 6.77 -0.86
N ILE A 122 -10.79 7.03 -1.91
CA ILE A 122 -10.94 8.29 -2.66
C ILE A 122 -12.25 8.31 -3.47
N LEU A 123 -12.90 7.16 -3.67
CA LEU A 123 -14.08 6.97 -4.53
C LEU A 123 -13.83 7.48 -5.96
N SER A 124 -12.64 7.20 -6.51
CA SER A 124 -12.28 7.60 -7.86
C SER A 124 -11.72 6.42 -8.64
N ARG A 125 -12.28 6.20 -9.84
CA ARG A 125 -11.75 5.23 -10.80
C ARG A 125 -10.28 5.51 -11.11
N SER A 126 -9.94 6.78 -11.36
CA SER A 126 -8.57 7.16 -11.71
C SER A 126 -7.59 6.86 -10.58
N ALA A 127 -7.98 7.03 -9.31
CA ALA A 127 -7.11 6.73 -8.17
C ALA A 127 -6.80 5.23 -8.12
N LEU A 128 -7.81 4.38 -8.26
CA LEU A 128 -7.66 2.92 -8.23
C LEU A 128 -6.74 2.40 -9.33
N PHE A 129 -6.95 2.84 -10.57
CA PHE A 129 -6.14 2.39 -11.70
C PHE A 129 -4.72 3.00 -11.65
N ALA A 130 -4.56 4.24 -11.21
CA ALA A 130 -3.24 4.85 -11.01
C ALA A 130 -2.45 4.12 -9.92
N THR A 131 -3.10 3.78 -8.80
CA THR A 131 -2.48 2.98 -7.74
C THR A 131 -2.08 1.59 -8.24
N ALA A 132 -2.94 0.91 -9.01
CA ALA A 132 -2.59 -0.36 -9.63
C ALA A 132 -1.35 -0.22 -10.54
N SER A 133 -1.30 0.77 -11.42
CA SER A 133 -0.13 1.05 -12.28
C SER A 133 1.15 1.28 -11.47
N LEU A 134 1.07 2.05 -10.38
CA LEU A 134 2.21 2.27 -9.48
C LEU A 134 2.64 0.98 -8.78
N CYS A 135 1.69 0.14 -8.35
CA CYS A 135 1.99 -1.18 -7.78
C CYS A 135 2.72 -2.06 -8.80
N VAL A 136 2.26 -2.11 -10.07
CA VAL A 136 2.95 -2.85 -11.14
C VAL A 136 4.37 -2.33 -11.32
N GLY A 137 4.55 -1.01 -11.40
CA GLY A 137 5.86 -0.40 -11.59
C GLY A 137 6.83 -0.71 -10.46
N VAL A 138 6.39 -0.56 -9.21
CA VAL A 138 7.24 -0.83 -8.03
C VAL A 138 7.50 -2.32 -7.84
N TYR A 139 6.51 -3.19 -8.08
CA TYR A 139 6.71 -4.63 -8.08
C TYR A 139 7.75 -5.05 -9.12
N SER A 140 7.60 -4.57 -10.36
CA SER A 140 8.52 -4.85 -11.46
C SER A 140 9.94 -4.38 -11.14
N TYR A 141 10.07 -3.15 -10.63
CA TYR A 141 11.35 -2.62 -10.21
C TYR A 141 11.99 -3.47 -9.10
N ALA A 142 11.25 -3.79 -8.04
CA ALA A 142 11.75 -4.56 -6.90
C ALA A 142 12.22 -5.97 -7.32
N ALA A 143 11.45 -6.65 -8.17
CA ALA A 143 11.79 -7.98 -8.67
C ALA A 143 13.00 -7.94 -9.62
N ILE A 144 13.01 -7.05 -10.62
CA ILE A 144 14.13 -6.90 -11.56
C ILE A 144 15.41 -6.55 -10.80
N LYS A 145 15.33 -5.61 -9.85
CA LYS A 145 16.48 -5.24 -9.02
C LYS A 145 17.03 -6.43 -8.26
N TYR A 146 16.17 -7.22 -7.61
CA TYR A 146 16.59 -8.43 -6.89
C TYR A 146 17.37 -9.41 -7.78
N PHE A 147 16.85 -9.74 -8.97
CA PHE A 147 17.52 -10.66 -9.90
C PHE A 147 18.76 -10.07 -10.57
N THR A 148 18.85 -8.74 -10.65
CA THR A 148 20.07 -8.06 -11.12
C THR A 148 21.17 -8.18 -10.08
N ASP A 149 20.83 -8.02 -8.80
CA ASP A 149 21.76 -8.13 -7.69
C ASP A 149 22.12 -9.62 -7.40
N ASN A 150 21.27 -10.57 -7.80
CA ASN A 150 21.44 -12.01 -7.60
C ASN A 150 21.32 -12.82 -8.92
N PRO A 151 22.27 -12.66 -9.87
CA PRO A 151 22.15 -13.22 -11.22
C PRO A 151 22.27 -14.75 -11.26
N SER A 152 22.82 -15.38 -10.23
CA SER A 152 22.98 -16.83 -10.12
C SER A 152 21.65 -17.57 -9.94
N GLU A 153 20.55 -16.88 -9.63
CA GLU A 153 19.24 -17.51 -9.44
C GLU A 153 18.52 -17.85 -10.77
N GLY A 154 19.03 -17.48 -11.96
CA GLY A 154 18.71 -18.16 -13.23
C GLY A 154 17.30 -18.04 -13.86
N TYR A 155 16.28 -17.48 -13.21
CA TYR A 155 14.88 -17.54 -13.67
C TYR A 155 14.38 -16.38 -14.56
N LYS A 156 15.12 -15.97 -15.60
CA LYS A 156 14.75 -14.78 -16.40
C LYS A 156 13.43 -14.89 -17.16
N VAL A 157 13.08 -16.06 -17.69
CA VAL A 157 11.82 -16.25 -18.46
C VAL A 157 10.62 -16.27 -17.52
N GLU A 158 10.72 -16.99 -16.41
CA GLU A 158 9.70 -17.01 -15.35
C GLU A 158 9.51 -15.62 -14.74
N LEU A 159 10.58 -14.81 -14.66
CA LEU A 159 10.51 -13.41 -14.24
C LEU A 159 9.48 -12.60 -14.99
N TYR A 160 9.58 -12.54 -16.31
CA TYR A 160 8.64 -11.74 -17.09
C TYR A 160 7.21 -12.33 -17.07
N GLY A 161 7.09 -13.65 -16.95
CA GLY A 161 5.79 -14.32 -16.79
C GLY A 161 5.07 -13.88 -15.51
N ASP A 162 5.75 -13.96 -14.36
CA ASP A 162 5.19 -13.56 -13.07
C ASP A 162 4.93 -12.05 -12.99
N LEU A 163 5.84 -11.23 -13.55
CA LEU A 163 5.64 -9.78 -13.64
C LEU A 163 4.35 -9.43 -14.38
N PHE A 164 4.11 -10.08 -15.52
CA PHE A 164 2.89 -9.90 -16.28
C PHE A 164 1.67 -10.42 -15.53
N PHE A 165 1.75 -11.62 -14.94
CA PHE A 165 0.66 -12.24 -14.21
C PHE A 165 0.19 -11.40 -13.03
N TYR A 166 1.09 -11.07 -12.09
CA TYR A 166 0.74 -10.25 -10.93
C TYR A 166 0.35 -8.82 -11.34
N GLY A 167 0.98 -8.29 -12.39
CA GLY A 167 0.58 -7.00 -12.97
C GLY A 167 -0.88 -7.01 -13.43
N ALA A 168 -1.29 -8.03 -14.17
CA ALA A 168 -2.68 -8.23 -14.57
C ALA A 168 -3.60 -8.42 -13.35
N CYS A 169 -3.18 -9.19 -12.34
CA CYS A 169 -3.95 -9.37 -11.10
C CYS A 169 -4.20 -8.04 -10.39
N PHE A 170 -3.23 -7.12 -10.32
CA PHE A 170 -3.43 -5.80 -9.70
C PHE A 170 -4.50 -4.99 -10.43
N PHE A 171 -4.52 -5.02 -11.77
CA PHE A 171 -5.55 -4.35 -12.57
C PHE A 171 -6.93 -5.01 -12.42
N ILE A 172 -6.99 -6.34 -12.41
CA ILE A 172 -8.24 -7.09 -12.18
C ILE A 172 -8.79 -6.75 -10.79
N PHE A 173 -7.94 -6.77 -9.77
CA PHE A 173 -8.33 -6.45 -8.40
C PHE A 173 -8.84 -5.00 -8.28
N SER A 174 -8.15 -4.05 -8.92
CA SER A 174 -8.58 -2.66 -9.02
C SER A 174 -9.94 -2.51 -9.73
N ALA A 175 -10.17 -3.25 -10.81
CA ALA A 175 -11.44 -3.26 -11.54
C ALA A 175 -12.59 -3.84 -10.70
N LEU A 176 -12.36 -4.95 -10.00
CA LEU A 176 -13.34 -5.54 -9.08
C LEU A 176 -13.66 -4.58 -7.94
N LEU A 177 -12.64 -3.95 -7.35
CA LEU A 177 -12.83 -2.98 -6.28
C LEU A 177 -13.59 -1.74 -6.77
N TRP A 178 -13.39 -1.33 -8.03
CA TRP A 178 -14.19 -0.26 -8.65
C TRP A 178 -15.68 -0.60 -8.73
N VAL A 179 -16.06 -1.85 -9.00
CA VAL A 179 -17.48 -2.29 -8.98
C VAL A 179 -18.09 -2.04 -7.61
N VAL A 180 -17.36 -2.38 -6.54
CA VAL A 180 -17.80 -2.16 -5.15
C VAL A 180 -17.88 -0.66 -4.83
N VAL A 181 -16.82 0.09 -5.12
CA VAL A 181 -16.70 1.54 -4.85
C VAL A 181 -17.80 2.33 -5.56
N ARG A 182 -18.11 1.99 -6.82
CA ARG A 182 -19.19 2.60 -7.60
C ARG A 182 -20.56 2.47 -6.91
N SER A 183 -20.83 1.36 -6.22
CA SER A 183 -22.13 1.14 -5.58
C SER A 183 -22.37 2.07 -4.38
N VAL A 184 -21.28 2.51 -3.73
CA VAL A 184 -21.30 3.40 -2.56
C VAL A 184 -21.30 4.88 -2.97
N GLN A 185 -20.88 5.20 -4.19
CA GLN A 185 -20.76 6.58 -4.64
C GLN A 185 -22.15 7.24 -4.75
N PRO A 186 -22.39 8.39 -4.07
CA PRO A 186 -23.68 9.05 -4.15
C PRO A 186 -23.94 9.50 -5.59
N ARG A 187 -25.05 9.03 -6.19
CA ARG A 187 -25.48 9.43 -7.53
C ARG A 187 -25.68 10.95 -7.53
N SER A 188 -24.87 11.67 -8.30
CA SER A 188 -25.16 13.04 -8.65
C SER A 188 -26.28 13.00 -9.70
N SER A 189 -27.53 13.08 -9.22
CA SER A 189 -28.69 13.48 -10.03
C SER A 189 -28.59 14.97 -10.36
#